data_AF-A0A101HVY1-F1
#
_entry.id   AF-A0A101HVY1-F1
#
_cell.length_a   1.000
_cell.length_b   1.000
_cell.length_c   1.000
_cell.angle_alpha   90.00
_cell.angle_beta   90.00
_cell.angle_gamma   90.00
#
_symmetry.space_group_name_H-M   'P 1'
#
loop_
_entity.id
_entity.type
_entity.pdbx_description
1 polymer ?
#
loop_
_entity_poly.entity_id
_entity_poly.type
_entity_poly.pdbx_seq_one_letter_code
_entity_poly.pdbx_strand_id
1 'polypeptide(L)'
;MNEILWFLMLVANFGLITVAYRWWGKTGLYVWVAIAAIIANVQVIKTVSLFWMAATLGNIVYATSFLATDILSENHGKKEARKAVYVGFFSLISVTVIMQIALAFEPHPSDFSQEHLSVVFG
;
A
#
# COMPACT_ATOMS: atom_id res chain seq x y z
N MET A 1 19.68 1.37 -13.00
CA MET A 1 18.80 2.55 -12.80
C MET A 1 17.63 2.19 -11.88
N ASN A 2 16.95 1.08 -12.14
CA ASN A 2 15.89 0.54 -11.28
C ASN A 2 16.37 0.33 -9.83
N GLU A 3 17.63 -0.05 -9.63
CA GLU A 3 18.25 -0.30 -8.33
C GLU A 3 18.33 0.98 -7.48
N ILE A 4 18.65 2.12 -8.12
CA ILE A 4 18.71 3.43 -7.46
C ILE A 4 17.30 3.87 -7.07
N LEU A 5 16.34 3.72 -7.98
CA LEU A 5 14.93 4.04 -7.70
C LEU A 5 14.34 3.12 -6.63
N TRP A 6 14.73 1.85 -6.61
CA TRP A 6 14.36 0.88 -5.60
C TRP A 6 14.90 1.27 -4.23
N PHE A 7 16.18 1.64 -4.15
CA PHE A 7 16.78 2.12 -2.90
C PHE A 7 16.15 3.42 -2.42
N LEU A 8 15.85 4.35 -3.34
CA LEU A 8 15.13 5.58 -3.04
C LEU A 8 13.72 5.30 -2.51
N MET A 9 13.00 4.33 -3.10
CA MET A 9 11.70 3.89 -2.59
C MET A 9 11.81 3.30 -1.19
N LEU A 10 12.85 2.52 -0.91
CA LEU A 10 13.10 1.99 0.44
C LEU A 10 13.26 3.15 1.43
N VAL A 11 14.17 4.09 1.17
CA VAL A 11 14.40 5.26 2.03
C VAL A 11 13.12 6.09 2.19
N ALA A 12 12.37 6.32 1.12
CA ALA A 12 11.12 7.06 1.17
C ALA A 12 10.05 6.36 2.02
N ASN A 13 9.82 5.05 1.83
CA ASN A 13 8.83 4.31 2.62
C ASN A 13 9.19 4.27 4.11
N PHE A 14 10.46 3.99 4.43
CA PHE A 14 10.95 3.97 5.81
C PHE A 14 10.95 5.37 6.46
N GLY A 15 11.22 6.42 5.67
CA GLY A 15 11.09 7.79 6.11
C GLY A 15 9.65 8.14 6.45
N LEU A 16 8.70 7.79 5.56
CA LEU A 16 7.28 8.09 5.76
C LEU A 16 6.68 7.37 6.96
N ILE A 17 6.96 6.07 7.16
CA ILE A 17 6.48 5.35 8.37
C ILE A 17 7.07 5.98 9.64
N THR A 18 8.34 6.38 9.64
CA THR A 18 8.99 7.02 10.78
C THR A 18 8.37 8.38 11.10
N VAL A 19 8.12 9.20 10.07
CA VAL A 19 7.43 10.49 10.20
C VAL A 19 6.01 10.28 10.71
N ALA A 20 5.28 9.31 10.14
CA ALA A 20 3.93 9.00 10.56
C ALA A 20 3.87 8.58 12.04
N TYR A 21 4.81 7.73 12.47
CA TYR A 21 4.92 7.32 13.85
C TYR A 21 5.33 8.47 14.77
N ARG A 22 6.24 9.35 14.34
CA ARG A 22 6.73 10.48 15.14
C ARG A 22 5.65 11.54 15.39
N TRP A 23 4.74 11.75 14.45
CA TRP A 23 3.70 12.77 14.55
C TRP A 23 2.38 12.24 15.13
N TRP A 24 1.96 11.04 14.74
CA TRP A 24 0.66 10.47 15.13
C TRP A 24 0.77 9.25 16.05
N GLY A 25 1.97 8.82 16.43
CA GLY A 25 2.18 7.65 17.28
C GLY A 25 1.57 6.38 16.66
N LYS A 26 0.91 5.58 17.49
CA LYS A 26 0.26 4.33 17.04
C LYS A 26 -0.80 4.53 15.95
N THR A 27 -1.49 5.68 15.95
CA THR A 27 -2.49 6.00 14.93
C THR A 27 -1.83 6.18 13.55
N GLY A 28 -0.63 6.77 13.52
CA GLY A 28 0.15 6.89 12.29
C GLY A 28 0.51 5.52 11.69
N LEU A 29 0.82 4.53 12.55
CA LEU A 29 1.09 3.17 12.11
C LEU A 29 -0.16 2.47 11.57
N TYR A 30 -1.34 2.69 12.17
CA TYR A 30 -2.61 2.17 11.63
C TYR A 30 -2.91 2.72 10.25
N VAL A 31 -2.74 4.03 10.06
CA VAL A 31 -2.92 4.69 8.76
C VAL A 31 -1.90 4.18 7.75
N TRP A 32 -0.64 4.02 8.16
CA TRP A 32 0.40 3.47 7.30
C TRP A 32 0.06 2.06 6.81
N VAL A 33 -0.44 1.18 7.68
CA VAL A 33 -0.84 -0.18 7.28
C VAL A 33 -1.95 -0.15 6.22
N ALA A 34 -2.94 0.75 6.33
CA ALA A 34 -3.96 0.92 5.31
C ALA A 34 -3.38 1.45 3.98
N ILE A 35 -2.54 2.49 4.04
CA ILE A 35 -1.88 3.06 2.85
C ILE A 35 -1.03 2.00 2.16
N ALA A 36 -0.20 1.28 2.93
CA ALA A 36 0.68 0.25 2.41
C ALA A 36 -0.12 -0.89 1.76
N ALA A 37 -1.25 -1.29 2.34
CA ALA A 37 -2.12 -2.30 1.75
C ALA A 37 -2.64 -1.86 0.37
N ILE A 38 -3.16 -0.64 0.25
CA ILE A 38 -3.70 -0.10 -1.00
C ILE A 38 -2.59 0.04 -2.05
N ILE A 39 -1.48 0.69 -1.69
CA ILE A 39 -0.37 0.95 -2.62
C ILE A 39 0.28 -0.37 -3.07
N ALA A 40 0.47 -1.34 -2.17
CA ALA A 40 1.05 -2.63 -2.54
C ALA A 40 0.18 -3.37 -3.56
N ASN A 41 -1.15 -3.34 -3.41
CA ASN A 41 -2.07 -3.96 -4.37
C ASN A 41 -2.01 -3.30 -5.75
N VAL A 42 -1.90 -1.97 -5.81
CA VAL A 42 -1.74 -1.26 -7.09
C VAL A 42 -0.36 -1.49 -7.70
N GLN A 43 0.71 -1.52 -6.89
CA GLN A 43 2.08 -1.66 -7.40
C GLN A 43 2.46 -3.10 -7.77
N VAL A 44 1.74 -4.11 -7.29
CA VAL A 44 1.99 -5.52 -7.61
C VAL A 44 1.95 -5.78 -9.13
N ILE A 45 1.09 -5.09 -9.87
CA ILE A 45 0.96 -5.26 -11.33
C ILE A 45 2.16 -4.72 -12.10
N LYS A 46 3.04 -3.94 -11.44
CA LYS A 46 4.25 -3.39 -12.04
C LYS A 46 5.46 -4.26 -11.72
N THR A 47 5.86 -5.05 -12.70
CA THR A 47 7.07 -5.87 -12.65
C THR A 47 8.28 -5.06 -13.12
N VAL A 48 9.37 -5.12 -12.37
CA VAL A 48 10.66 -4.50 -12.69
C VAL A 48 11.76 -5.56 -12.64
N SER A 49 12.81 -5.34 -13.43
CA SER A 49 14.04 -6.13 -13.31
C SER A 49 14.93 -5.46 -12.26
N LEU A 50 15.23 -6.19 -11.19
CA LEU A 50 16.14 -5.79 -10.12
C LEU A 50 17.32 -6.75 -10.10
N PHE A 51 18.53 -6.22 -10.34
CA PHE A 51 19.72 -7.03 -10.50
C PHE A 51 19.55 -8.08 -11.61
N TRP A 52 19.32 -9.34 -11.24
CA TRP A 52 19.13 -10.47 -12.15
C TRP A 52 17.74 -11.13 -12.03
N MET A 53 16.88 -10.63 -11.13
CA MET A 53 15.55 -11.20 -10.88
C MET A 53 14.44 -10.24 -11.30
N ALA A 54 13.35 -10.80 -11.80
CA ALA A 54 12.10 -10.07 -11.96
C ALA A 54 11.39 -9.99 -10.60
N ALA A 55 10.97 -8.80 -10.20
CA ALA A 55 10.25 -8.57 -8.95
C ALA A 55 9.10 -7.57 -9.18
N THR A 56 8.04 -7.71 -8.41
CA THR A 56 6.93 -6.74 -8.39
C THR A 56 7.24 -5.62 -7.41
N LEU A 57 6.82 -4.39 -7.74
CA LEU A 57 7.10 -3.23 -6.89
C LEU A 57 6.32 -3.25 -5.56
N GLY A 58 5.17 -3.93 -5.51
CA GLY A 58 4.36 -4.00 -4.30
C GLY A 58 5.06 -4.64 -3.09
N ASN A 59 6.08 -5.47 -3.31
CA ASN A 59 6.78 -6.17 -2.23
C ASN A 59 7.47 -5.22 -1.24
N ILE A 60 8.04 -4.11 -1.70
CA ILE A 60 8.75 -3.15 -0.83
C ILE A 60 7.76 -2.48 0.12
N VAL A 61 6.65 -2.01 -0.42
CA VAL A 61 5.61 -1.33 0.35
C VAL A 61 4.97 -2.30 1.32
N TYR A 62 4.70 -3.54 0.87
CA TYR A 62 4.17 -4.58 1.73
C TYR A 62 5.10 -4.91 2.92
N ALA A 63 6.43 -4.96 2.69
CA ALA A 63 7.39 -5.15 3.77
C ALA A 63 7.31 -4.05 4.85
N THR A 64 7.02 -2.81 4.48
CA THR A 64 6.85 -1.73 5.46
C THR A 64 5.56 -1.83 6.27
N SER A 65 4.54 -2.53 5.76
CA SER A 65 3.33 -2.83 6.53
C SER A 65 3.63 -3.81 7.67
N PHE A 66 4.50 -4.81 7.42
CA PHE A 66 4.97 -5.72 8.46
C PHE A 66 5.79 -4.99 9.52
N LEU A 67 6.69 -4.10 9.10
CA LEU A 67 7.43 -3.25 10.02
C LEU A 67 6.50 -2.44 10.93
N ALA A 68 5.43 -1.86 10.37
CA ALA A 68 4.44 -1.12 11.17
C ALA A 68 3.73 -2.02 12.18
N THR A 69 3.35 -3.24 11.79
CA THR A 69 2.72 -4.20 12.70
C THR A 69 3.67 -4.71 13.78
N ASP A 70 4.95 -4.89 13.45
CA ASP A 70 5.98 -5.32 14.40
C ASP A 70 6.24 -4.23 15.44
N ILE A 71 6.41 -2.97 15.01
CA ILE A 71 6.52 -1.81 15.92
C ILE A 71 5.30 -1.73 16.84
N LEU A 72 4.09 -1.95 16.32
CA LEU A 72 2.89 -1.98 17.14
C LEU A 72 2.87 -3.15 18.11
N SER A 73 3.31 -4.33 17.68
CA SER A 73 3.33 -5.55 18.51
C SER A 73 4.31 -5.43 19.66
N GLU A 74 5.50 -4.87 19.40
CA GLU A 74 6.57 -4.70 20.38
C GLU A 74 6.30 -3.52 21.33
N ASN A 75 5.93 -2.35 20.81
CA ASN A 75 5.80 -1.14 21.63
C ASN A 75 4.40 -0.95 22.24
N HIS A 76 3.35 -1.49 21.62
CA HIS A 76 1.96 -1.29 22.04
C HIS A 76 1.21 -2.59 22.31
N GLY A 77 1.86 -3.74 22.08
CA GLY A 77 1.33 -5.07 22.33
C GLY A 77 0.56 -5.67 21.16
N LYS A 78 0.45 -7.01 21.19
CA LYS A 78 -0.19 -7.82 20.13
C LYS A 78 -1.63 -7.43 19.79
N LYS A 79 -2.38 -6.87 20.75
CA LYS A 79 -3.76 -6.42 20.53
C LYS A 79 -3.82 -5.25 19.55
N GLU A 80 -2.90 -4.30 19.67
CA GLU A 80 -2.83 -3.13 18.80
C GLU A 80 -2.33 -3.53 17.40
N ALA A 81 -1.32 -4.42 17.31
CA ALA A 81 -0.90 -4.98 16.02
C ALA A 81 -2.05 -5.68 15.27
N ARG A 82 -2.88 -6.46 15.97
CA ARG A 82 -4.05 -7.11 15.37
C ARG A 82 -5.08 -6.10 14.85
N LYS A 83 -5.29 -4.98 15.56
CA LYS A 83 -6.15 -3.90 15.05
C LYS A 83 -5.61 -3.31 13.75
N ALA A 84 -4.30 -3.13 13.62
CA ALA A 84 -3.69 -2.65 12.38
C ALA A 84 -3.98 -3.58 11.20
N VAL A 85 -3.89 -4.89 11.41
CA VAL A 85 -4.26 -5.89 10.38
C VAL A 85 -5.72 -5.75 9.96
N TYR A 86 -6.64 -5.60 10.92
CA TYR A 86 -8.05 -5.37 10.60
C TYR A 86 -8.28 -4.05 9.84
N VAL A 87 -7.55 -2.99 10.19
CA VAL A 87 -7.59 -1.71 9.46
C VAL A 87 -7.09 -1.88 8.02
N GLY A 88 -5.98 -2.58 7.82
CA GLY A 88 -5.48 -2.92 6.48
C GLY A 88 -6.49 -3.73 5.67
N PHE A 89 -7.05 -4.77 6.26
CA PHE A 89 -8.06 -5.61 5.61
C PHE A 89 -9.33 -4.82 5.24
N PHE A 90 -9.84 -4.01 6.16
CA PHE A 90 -10.98 -3.14 5.91
C PHE A 90 -10.71 -2.13 4.78
N SER A 91 -9.49 -1.57 4.73
CA SER A 91 -9.11 -0.64 3.66
C SER A 91 -9.13 -1.30 2.29
N LEU A 92 -8.66 -2.55 2.17
CA LEU A 92 -8.68 -3.30 0.92
C LEU A 92 -10.11 -3.57 0.45
N ILE A 93 -10.96 -4.11 1.33
CA ILE A 93 -12.37 -4.37 0.99
C ILE A 93 -13.06 -3.08 0.56
N SER A 94 -12.85 -2.00 1.31
CA SER A 94 -13.48 -0.71 1.03
C SER A 94 -13.06 -0.18 -0.33
N VAL A 95 -11.77 -0.19 -0.65
CA VAL A 95 -11.27 0.24 -1.96
C VAL A 95 -11.83 -0.66 -3.06
N THR A 96 -11.79 -1.97 -2.92
CA THR A 96 -12.32 -2.91 -3.92
C THR A 96 -13.80 -2.65 -4.19
N VAL A 97 -14.64 -2.56 -3.16
CA VAL A 97 -16.09 -2.34 -3.31
C VAL A 97 -16.37 -0.99 -3.97
N ILE A 98 -15.72 0.08 -3.50
CA ILE A 98 -15.93 1.42 -4.05
C ILE A 98 -15.48 1.49 -5.51
N MET A 99 -14.33 0.90 -5.85
CA MET A 99 -13.82 0.90 -7.22
C MET A 99 -14.67 0.04 -8.15
N GLN A 100 -15.19 -1.10 -7.69
CA GLN A 100 -16.12 -1.92 -8.47
C GLN A 100 -17.42 -1.18 -8.78
N ILE A 101 -17.94 -0.42 -7.80
CA ILE A 101 -19.08 0.48 -8.04
C ILE A 101 -18.70 1.59 -9.04
N ALA A 102 -17.51 2.17 -8.90
CA ALA A 102 -17.04 3.22 -9.80
C ALA A 102 -16.93 2.73 -11.26
N LEU A 103 -16.45 1.50 -11.47
CA LEU A 103 -16.32 0.90 -12.80
C LEU A 103 -17.66 0.55 -13.46
N ALA A 104 -18.75 0.44 -12.67
CA ALA A 104 -20.09 0.17 -13.17
C ALA A 104 -20.79 1.40 -13.77
N PHE A 105 -20.24 2.61 -13.59
CA PHE A 105 -20.77 3.82 -14.24
C PHE A 105 -20.46 3.81 -15.74
N GLU A 106 -21.42 4.28 -16.54
CA GLU A 106 -21.20 4.47 -17.97
C GLU A 106 -20.26 5.66 -18.20
N PRO A 107 -19.09 5.47 -18.85
CA PRO A 107 -18.13 6.54 -19.03
C PRO A 107 -18.65 7.57 -20.04
N HIS A 108 -18.34 8.84 -19.79
CA HIS A 108 -18.64 9.90 -20.75
C HIS A 108 -17.75 9.73 -22.00
N PRO A 109 -18.17 10.14 -23.22
CA PRO A 109 -17.35 10.03 -24.43
C PRO A 109 -15.99 10.73 -24.40
N SER A 110 -15.78 11.67 -23.47
CA SER A 110 -14.49 12.34 -23.26
C SER A 110 -13.61 11.67 -22.20
N ASP A 111 -14.10 10.63 -21.53
CA ASP A 111 -13.33 9.91 -20.53
C ASP A 111 -12.31 8.96 -21.19
N PHE A 112 -11.08 9.04 -20.73
CA PHE A 112 -9.97 8.18 -21.13
C PHE A 112 -9.49 7.29 -19.97
N SER A 113 -10.12 7.40 -18.80
CA SER A 113 -9.65 6.77 -17.55
C SER A 113 -10.25 5.39 -17.33
N GLN A 114 -11.46 5.12 -17.84
CA GLN A 114 -12.20 3.87 -17.61
C GLN A 114 -11.36 2.64 -17.91
N GLU A 115 -10.73 2.57 -19.09
CA GLU A 115 -9.91 1.42 -19.48
C GLU A 115 -8.76 1.17 -18.49
N HIS A 116 -8.04 2.24 -18.11
CA HIS A 116 -6.93 2.15 -17.16
C HIS A 116 -7.40 1.75 -15.75
N LEU A 117 -8.55 2.25 -15.30
CA LEU A 117 -9.12 1.88 -14.01
C LEU A 117 -9.60 0.43 -14.02
N SER A 118 -10.20 -0.05 -15.10
CA SER A 118 -10.62 -1.46 -15.25
C SER A 118 -9.42 -2.42 -15.23
N VAL A 119 -8.26 -2.03 -15.78
CA VAL A 119 -7.04 -2.87 -15.70
C VAL A 119 -6.54 -3.02 -14.26
N VAL A 120 -6.67 -1.98 -13.43
CA VAL A 120 -6.14 -1.99 -12.06
C VAL A 120 -7.14 -2.57 -11.05
N PHE A 121 -8.44 -2.30 -11.24
CA PHE A 121 -9.48 -2.56 -10.23
C PHE A 121 -10.65 -3.41 -10.71
N GLY A 122 -10.68 -3.79 -12.00
CA GLY A 122 -11.75 -4.57 -12.63
C GLY A 122 -11.73 -6.05 -12.30
#